data_AF-A0A7W5G890-F1
#
_entry.id   AF-A0A7W5G890-F1
#
_cell.length_a   1.000
_cell.length_b   1.000
_cell.length_c   1.000
_cell.angle_alpha   90.00
_cell.angle_beta   90.00
_cell.angle_gamma   90.00
#
_symmetry.space_group_name_H-M   'P 1'
#
loop_
_entity.id
_entity.type
_entity.pdbx_description
1 polymer ?
#
loop_
_entity_poly.entity_id
_entity_poly.type
_entity_poly.pdbx_seq_one_letter_code
_entity_poly.pdbx_strand_id
1 'polypeptide(L)' 'MTKRSCFTPSQMRLLESNPNVVHVSEKSISYTPEFKLHAVQSYESGSAPMQIFLDAGFDVVVIGTNNPHK' A
#
# COMPACT_ATOMS: atom_id res chain seq x y z
N MET A 1 -8.71 23.45 -5.13
CA MET A 1 -7.39 23.16 -4.54
C MET A 1 -7.18 21.66 -4.60
N THR A 2 -6.36 21.17 -5.54
CA THR A 2 -6.15 19.73 -5.78
C THR A 2 -5.46 19.12 -4.56
N LYS A 3 -6.16 18.28 -3.80
CA LYS A 3 -5.64 17.64 -2.58
C LYS A 3 -4.55 16.66 -3.00
N ARG A 4 -3.28 17.11 -2.99
CA ARG A 4 -2.11 16.26 -3.18
C ARG A 4 -2.01 15.39 -1.93
N SER A 5 -2.55 14.18 -1.99
CA SER A 5 -2.41 13.18 -0.93
C SER A 5 -0.96 12.70 -0.89
N CYS A 6 -0.10 13.49 -0.25
CA CYS A 6 1.21 13.03 0.15
C CYS A 6 1.09 12.21 1.42
N PHE A 7 1.86 11.12 1.54
CA PHE A 7 2.02 10.41 2.80
C PHE A 7 2.71 11.33 3.81
N THR A 8 2.16 11.39 5.01
CA THR A 8 2.82 12.09 6.12
C THR A 8 4.05 11.31 6.59
N PRO A 9 5.05 11.95 7.21
CA PRO A 9 6.24 11.25 7.73
C PRO A 9 5.90 10.07 8.65
N SER A 10 4.84 10.18 9.45
CA SER A 10 4.37 9.10 10.31
C SER A 10 3.79 7.92 9.52
N GLN A 11 3.03 8.18 8.46
CA GLN A 11 2.54 7.15 7.55
C GLN A 11 3.67 6.48 6.76
N MET A 12 4.66 7.27 6.30
CA MET A 12 5.84 6.74 5.64
C MET A 12 6.60 5.79 6.56
N ARG A 13 6.87 6.19 7.81
CA ARG A 13 7.54 5.33 8.80
C ARG A 13 6.75 4.05 9.10
N LEU A 14 5.42 4.13 9.17
CA LEU A 14 4.57 2.96 9.39
C LEU A 14 4.68 1.96 8.22
N LEU A 15 4.65 2.48 6.99
CA LEU A 15 4.78 1.69 5.77
C LEU A 15 6.20 1.13 5.61
N GLU A 16 7.24 1.92 5.87
CA GLU A 16 8.64 1.48 5.86
C GLU A 16 8.97 0.46 6.95
N SER A 17 8.18 0.40 8.02
CA SER A 17 8.32 -0.64 9.04
C SER A 17 7.84 -2.01 8.57
N ASN A 18 7.12 -2.10 7.44
CA ASN A 18 6.65 -3.36 6.90
C ASN A 18 7.75 -4.02 6.04
N PRO A 19 8.10 -5.30 6.27
CA PRO A 19 9.14 -6.01 5.50
C PRO A 19 8.82 -6.16 4.01
N ASN A 20 7.56 -5.99 3.60
CA ASN A 20 7.12 -6.04 2.22
C ASN A 20 7.37 -4.73 1.44
N VAL A 21 7.92 -3.70 2.11
CA VAL A 21 8.22 -2.39 1.54
C VAL A 21 9.72 -2.21 1.37
N VAL A 22 10.13 -1.82 0.17
CA VAL A 22 11.52 -1.43 -0.13
C VAL A 22 11.77 0.00 0.27
N HIS A 23 10.87 0.91 -0.10
CA HIS A 23 11.00 2.33 0.19
C HIS A 23 9.66 3.04 0.04
N VAL A 24 9.41 4.06 0.84
CA VAL A 24 8.24 4.93 0.70
C VAL A 24 8.71 6.33 0.35
N SER A 25 8.15 6.89 -0.71
CA SER A 25 8.26 8.30 -1.03
C SER A 25 6.94 8.99 -0.72
N GLU A 26 6.94 10.32 -0.65
CA GLU A 26 5.75 11.10 -0.30
C GLU A 26 4.53 10.79 -1.19
N LYS A 27 4.73 10.25 -2.40
CA LYS A 27 3.65 9.99 -3.37
C LYS A 27 3.55 8.55 -3.86
N SER A 28 4.46 7.67 -3.43
CA SER A 28 4.56 6.32 -3.99
C SER A 28 5.19 5.36 -3.00
N ILE A 29 4.74 4.11 -3.01
CA ILE A 29 5.29 3.01 -2.21
C ILE A 29 5.99 2.05 -3.17
N SER A 30 7.27 1.78 -2.92
CA SER A 30 8.06 0.78 -3.61
C SER A 30 7.98 -0.53 -2.84
N TYR A 31 7.36 -1.54 -3.42
CA TYR A 31 7.21 -2.85 -2.81
C TYR A 31 8.33 -3.82 -3.19
N THR A 32 8.56 -4.83 -2.35
CA THR A 32 9.50 -5.90 -2.65
C THR A 32 9.03 -6.72 -3.85
N PRO A 33 9.94 -7.30 -4.65
CA PRO A 33 9.56 -8.16 -5.78
C PRO A 33 8.75 -9.38 -5.32
N GLU A 34 9.08 -9.95 -4.15
CA GLU A 34 8.35 -11.07 -3.55
C GLU A 34 6.88 -10.71 -3.27
N PHE A 35 6.64 -9.55 -2.65
CA PHE A 35 5.29 -9.08 -2.39
C PHE A 35 4.52 -8.80 -3.69
N LYS A 36 5.15 -8.23 -4.71
CA LYS A 36 4.48 -8.00 -6.01
C LYS A 36 3.98 -9.31 -6.63
N LEU A 37 4.81 -10.35 -6.61
CA LEU A 37 4.43 -11.66 -7.13
C LEU A 37 3.29 -12.25 -6.32
N HIS A 38 3.39 -12.22 -4.99
CA HIS A 38 2.34 -12.71 -4.10
C HIS A 38 1.02 -11.95 -4.28
N ALA A 39 1.08 -10.63 -4.46
CA ALA A 39 -0.08 -9.80 -4.69
C ALA A 39 -0.77 -10.08 -6.03
N VAL A 40 0.00 -10.26 -7.10
CA VAL A 40 -0.57 -10.64 -8.40
C VAL A 40 -1.21 -12.02 -8.32
N GLN A 41 -0.53 -13.01 -7.75
CA GLN A 41 -1.06 -14.37 -7.62
C GLN A 41 -2.35 -14.41 -6.80
N SER A 42 -2.39 -13.70 -5.67
CA SER A 42 -3.57 -13.65 -4.81
C SER A 42 -4.74 -12.94 -5.49
N TYR A 43 -4.45 -11.87 -6.26
CA TYR A 43 -5.46 -11.16 -7.04
C TYR A 43 -6.03 -12.04 -8.16
N GLU A 44 -5.17 -12.77 -8.87
CA GLU A 44 -5.60 -13.75 -9.89
C GLU A 44 -6.39 -14.92 -9.30
N SER A 45 -6.08 -15.31 -8.06
CA SER A 45 -6.85 -16.31 -7.30
C SER A 45 -8.22 -15.80 -6.81
N GLY A 46 -8.56 -14.53 -7.06
CA GLY A 46 -9.84 -13.92 -6.68
C GLY A 46 -9.84 -13.18 -5.34
N SER A 47 -8.68 -12.97 -4.72
CA SER A 47 -8.58 -12.18 -3.50
C SER A 47 -8.73 -10.69 -3.79
N ALA A 48 -9.50 -9.98 -2.96
CA ALA A 48 -9.63 -8.54 -3.08
C ALA A 48 -8.28 -7.85 -2.79
N PRO A 49 -7.89 -6.80 -3.53
CA PRO A 49 -6.63 -6.08 -3.30
C PRO A 49 -6.45 -5.67 -1.84
N MET A 50 -7.52 -5.19 -1.20
CA MET A 50 -7.51 -4.79 0.21
C MET A 50 -7.15 -5.96 1.14
N GLN A 51 -7.63 -7.17 0.86
CA GLN A 51 -7.30 -8.37 1.65
C GLN A 51 -5.83 -8.75 1.48
N ILE A 52 -5.28 -8.63 0.28
CA ILE A 52 -3.86 -8.93 0.00
C ILE A 52 -2.95 -7.99 0.81
N PHE A 53 -3.29 -6.69 0.84
CA PHE A 53 -2.55 -5.72 1.65
C PHE A 53 -2.73 -6.00 3.15
N LEU A 54 -3.94 -6.31 3.62
CA LEU A 54 -4.19 -6.68 5.02
C LEU A 54 -3.39 -7.91 5.45
N ASP A 55 -3.39 -8.97 4.64
CA ASP A 55 -2.68 -10.23 4.90
C ASP A 55 -1.16 -10.02 4.96
N ALA A 56 -0.63 -9.15 4.09
CA ALA A 56 0.75 -8.72 4.13
C ALA A 56 1.08 -7.69 5.23
N GLY A 57 0.14 -7.44 6.16
CA GLY A 57 0.35 -6.56 7.32
C GLY A 57 0.35 -5.06 6.98
N PHE A 58 -0.23 -4.67 5.85
CA PHE A 58 -0.41 -3.27 5.52
C PHE A 58 -1.66 -2.71 6.16
N ASP A 59 -1.53 -1.49 6.66
CA ASP A 59 -2.66 -0.74 7.16
C ASP A 59 -3.44 -0.14 5.99
N VAL A 60 -4.52 -0.82 5.59
CA VAL A 60 -5.38 -0.39 4.47
C VAL A 60 -6.05 0.95 4.70
N VAL A 61 -6.09 1.45 5.95
CA VAL A 61 -6.51 2.82 6.24
C VAL A 61 -5.52 3.83 5.67
N VAL A 62 -4.21 3.51 5.70
CA VAL A 62 -3.13 4.35 5.18
C VAL A 62 -3.00 4.25 3.66
N ILE A 63 -3.24 3.08 3.08
CA ILE A 63 -3.19 2.88 1.62
C ILE A 63 -4.51 3.30 0.92
N GLY A 64 -5.65 3.09 1.58
CA GLY A 64 -6.98 3.28 1.00
C GLY A 64 -7.55 4.71 1.03
N THR A 65 -6.82 5.70 1.54
CA THR A 65 -7.39 7.05 1.76
C THR A 65 -7.54 7.94 0.52
N ASN A 66 -7.27 7.46 -0.71
CA ASN A 66 -7.46 8.26 -1.93
C ASN A 66 -8.31 7.52 -2.98
N ASN A 67 -9.58 7.28 -2.65
CA ASN A 67 -10.63 7.14 -3.66
C ASN A 67 -11.53 8.38 -3.59
N PRO A 68 -11.23 9.47 -4.31
CA PRO A 68 -12.19 10.54 -4.54
C PRO A 68 -13.17 10.09 -5.64
N HIS A 69 -13.93 9.03 -5.38
CA HIS A 69 -15.11 8.72 -6.18
C HIS A 69 -16.35 9.19 -5.42
N LYS A 70 -16.54 10.52 -5.40
CA LYS A 70 -17.87 11.12 -5.32
C LYS A 70 -17.87 12.52 -5.91
#